data_AF-A0A0K3AYI3-F1
#
_entry.id   AF-A0A0K3AYI3-F1
#
_cell.length_a   1.000
_cell.length_b   1.000
_cell.length_c   1.000
_cell.angle_alpha   90.00
_cell.angle_beta   90.00
_cell.angle_gamma   90.00
#
_symmetry.space_group_name_H-M   'P 1'
#
loop_
_entity.id
_entity.type
_entity.pdbx_description
1 polymer ?
#
loop_
_entity_poly.entity_id
_entity_poly.type
_entity_poly.pdbx_seq_one_letter_code
_entity_poly.pdbx_strand_id
1 'polypeptide(L)' 'MFRRLLEPRVDFFFTADTWTGNPTILEPHKCTELVWADPDQLPADALGYIGHAIRNARAGRHFHEHGWAPTDA' A
#
# COMPACT_ATOMS: atom_id res chain seq x y z
N MET A 1 -15.41 1.49 7.60
CA MET A 1 -15.69 1.95 6.23
C MET A 1 -14.91 1.06 5.29
N PHE A 2 -15.52 0.00 4.78
CA PHE A 2 -14.87 -0.89 3.81
C PHE A 2 -14.67 -0.13 2.49
N ARG A 3 -13.51 -0.29 1.86
CA ARG A 3 -13.21 0.26 0.54
C ARG A 3 -14.33 -0.15 -0.41
N ARG A 4 -15.17 0.78 -0.83
CA ARG A 4 -16.09 0.55 -1.95
C ARG A 4 -15.22 0.43 -3.21
N LEU A 5 -15.17 -0.77 -3.78
CA LEU A 5 -14.30 -1.15 -4.89
C LEU A 5 -14.57 -0.40 -6.21
N LEU A 6 -15.64 0.39 -6.28
CA LEU A 6 -16.10 1.02 -7.52
C LEU A 6 -15.73 2.51 -7.67
N GLU A 7 -15.17 3.13 -6.64
CA GLU A 7 -14.79 4.55 -6.71
C GLU A 7 -13.32 4.69 -7.12
N PRO A 8 -13.00 5.50 -8.14
CA PRO A 8 -11.63 5.89 -8.46
C PRO A 8 -10.93 6.51 -7.25
N ARG A 9 -9.67 6.15 -7.04
CA ARG A 9 -8.86 6.67 -5.93
C ARG A 9 -7.45 6.99 -6.40
N VAL A 10 -6.84 7.97 -5.73
CA VAL A 10 -5.42 8.26 -5.81
C VAL A 10 -4.82 7.92 -4.45
N ASP A 11 -3.92 6.95 -4.44
CA ASP A 11 -3.18 6.56 -3.24
C ASP A 11 -1.79 7.24 -3.26
N PHE A 12 -1.41 7.87 -2.15
CA PHE A 12 -0.09 8.48 -1.97
C PHE A 12 0.76 7.62 -1.05
N PHE A 13 2.01 7.37 -1.45
CA PHE A 13 2.96 6.56 -0.69
C PHE A 13 4.15 7.42 -0.27
N PHE A 14 4.57 7.28 0.98
CA PHE A 14 5.67 8.03 1.56
C PHE A 14 6.63 7.05 2.24
N THR A 15 7.92 7.39 2.22
CA THR A 15 8.94 6.71 3.01
C THR A 15 9.20 7.51 4.27
N ALA A 16 9.22 6.85 5.41
CA ALA A 16 9.67 7.42 6.66
C ALA A 16 11.12 6.98 6.90
N ASP A 17 12.08 7.87 6.66
CA ASP A 17 13.52 7.57 6.81
C ASP A 17 13.93 7.36 8.27
N THR A 18 13.15 7.93 9.19
CA THR A 18 13.38 7.83 10.65
C THR A 18 12.06 7.62 11.37
N TRP A 19 12.05 6.71 12.35
CA TRP A 19 10.91 6.46 13.23
C TRP A 19 11.37 6.16 14.67
N THR A 20 10.58 6.55 15.66
CA THR A 20 10.84 6.27 17.08
C THR A 20 9.62 5.65 17.76
N GLY A 21 9.85 4.71 18.67
CA GLY A 21 8.79 4.01 19.40
C GLY A 21 8.27 2.77 18.67
N ASN A 22 7.29 2.10 19.26
CA ASN A 22 6.69 0.87 18.71
C ASN A 22 5.35 1.19 18.02
N PRO A 23 5.12 0.70 16.79
CA PRO A 23 3.80 0.80 16.16
C PRO A 23 2.72 0.12 17.01
N THR A 24 1.60 0.79 17.22
CA THR A 24 0.46 0.27 17.98
C THR A 24 -0.85 0.55 17.25
N ILE A 25 -1.83 -0.33 17.46
CA ILE A 25 -3.17 -0.19 16.89
C ILE A 25 -3.98 0.80 17.74
N LEU A 26 -4.33 1.94 17.15
CA LEU A 26 -5.14 2.97 17.81
C LEU A 26 -6.64 2.87 17.50
N GLU A 27 -7.02 2.08 16.50
CA GLU A 27 -8.43 1.84 16.11
C GLU A 27 -8.72 0.33 16.00
N PRO A 28 -8.87 -0.41 17.11
CA PRO A 28 -9.01 -1.88 17.11
C PRO A 28 -10.23 -2.41 16.35
N HIS A 29 -11.25 -1.57 16.13
CA HIS A 29 -12.44 -1.89 15.36
C HIS A 29 -12.24 -1.75 13.84
N LYS A 30 -11.08 -1.25 13.40
CA LYS A 30 -10.71 -1.09 11.97
C LYS A 30 -9.46 -1.88 11.57
N CYS A 31 -8.55 -2.13 12.52
CA CYS A 31 -7.27 -2.78 12.26
C CYS A 31 -7.04 -3.89 13.29
N THR A 32 -6.78 -5.09 12.80
CA THR A 32 -6.63 -6.30 13.63
C THR A 32 -5.18 -6.60 13.98
N GLU A 33 -4.22 -6.19 13.13
CA GLU A 33 -2.81 -6.50 13.32
C GLU A 33 -1.88 -5.45 12.69
N LEU A 34 -0.65 -5.40 13.19
CA LEU A 34 0.47 -4.67 12.59
C LEU A 34 1.65 -5.63 12.50
N VAL A 35 2.24 -5.74 11.31
CA VAL A 35 3.36 -6.64 11.04
C VAL A 35 4.50 -5.88 10.38
N TRP A 36 5.74 -6.19 10.80
CA TRP A 36 6.93 -5.87 10.03
C TRP A 36 7.16 -7.01 9.05
N ALA A 37 7.08 -6.73 7.76
CA ALA A 37 7.28 -7.72 6.70
C ALA A 37 8.48 -7.35 5.83
N ASP A 38 9.14 -8.37 5.28
CA ASP A 38 10.07 -8.16 4.16
C ASP A 38 9.26 -7.60 2.98
N PRO A 39 9.65 -6.46 2.39
CA PRO A 39 8.97 -5.91 1.22
C PRO A 39 8.91 -6.86 0.02
N ASP A 40 9.81 -7.84 -0.06
CA ASP A 40 9.83 -8.87 -1.10
C ASP A 40 9.05 -10.15 -0.71
N GLN A 41 8.53 -10.23 0.53
CA GLN A 41 7.69 -11.32 1.05
C GLN A 41 6.51 -10.78 1.86
N LEU A 42 5.61 -10.04 1.19
CA LEU A 42 4.40 -9.52 1.82
C LEU A 42 3.45 -10.65 2.26
N PRO A 43 2.64 -10.43 3.32
CA PRO A 43 1.57 -11.34 3.71
C PRO A 43 0.63 -11.66 2.54
N ALA A 44 0.08 -12.87 2.51
CA ALA A 44 -0.74 -13.36 1.41
C ALA A 44 -2.06 -12.57 1.22
N ASP A 45 -2.53 -11.94 2.28
CA ASP A 45 -3.73 -11.10 2.34
C ASP A 45 -3.44 -9.61 2.14
N ALA A 46 -2.17 -9.23 1.90
CA ALA A 46 -1.82 -7.88 1.53
C ALA A 46 -2.49 -7.49 0.20
N LEU A 47 -2.96 -6.25 0.10
CA LEU A 47 -3.58 -5.74 -1.12
C LEU A 47 -2.53 -5.69 -2.25
N GLY A 48 -2.85 -6.29 -3.40
CA GLY A 48 -1.88 -6.51 -4.48
C GLY A 48 -1.14 -5.26 -4.98
N TYR A 49 -1.77 -4.08 -4.95
CA TYR A 49 -1.12 -2.83 -5.38
C TYR A 49 0.00 -2.37 -4.43
N ILE A 50 0.06 -2.83 -3.18
CA ILE A 50 1.13 -2.48 -2.23
C ILE A 50 2.50 -2.96 -2.77
N GLY A 51 2.58 -4.17 -3.30
CA GLY A 51 3.80 -4.68 -3.92
C GLY A 51 4.23 -3.85 -5.15
N HIS A 52 3.28 -3.34 -5.93
CA HIS A 52 3.59 -2.43 -7.05
C HIS A 52 4.12 -1.09 -6.54
N ALA A 53 3.52 -0.50 -5.50
CA ALA A 53 3.96 0.75 -4.90
C ALA A 53 5.41 0.66 -4.40
N ILE A 54 5.75 -0.42 -3.66
CA ILE A 54 7.12 -0.68 -3.17
C ILE A 54 8.12 -0.78 -4.32
N ARG A 55 7.82 -1.60 -5.35
CA ARG A 55 8.70 -1.75 -6.52
C ARG A 55 8.88 -0.44 -7.29
N ASN A 56 7.82 0.34 -7.42
CA ASN A 56 7.88 1.64 -8.10
C ASN A 56 8.72 2.65 -7.32
N ALA A 57 8.55 2.73 -6.00
CA ALA A 57 9.38 3.57 -5.15
C ALA A 57 10.87 3.22 -5.26
N ARG A 58 11.23 1.93 -5.18
CA ARG A 58 12.61 1.44 -5.37
C ARG A 58 13.18 1.75 -6.75
N ALA A 59 12.34 1.81 -7.79
CA ALA A 59 12.72 2.11 -9.17
C ALA A 59 12.65 3.61 -9.53
N GLY A 60 12.33 4.49 -8.58
CA GLY A 60 12.16 5.93 -8.84
C GLY A 60 10.94 6.28 -9.71
N ARG A 61 9.94 5.39 -9.82
CA ARG A 61 8.69 5.66 -10.55
C ARG A 61 7.68 6.33 -9.63
N HIS A 62 7.32 7.58 -9.95
CA HIS A 62 6.43 8.40 -9.14
C HIS A 62 4.93 8.23 -9.45
N PHE A 63 4.57 7.69 -10.63
CA PHE A 63 3.19 7.50 -11.05
C PHE A 63 2.97 6.12 -11.68
N HIS A 64 1.84 5.51 -11.35
CA HIS A 64 1.43 4.21 -11.90
C HIS A 64 -0.07 4.03 -11.73
N GLU A 65 -0.76 3.71 -12.81
CA GLU A 65 -2.19 3.37 -12.79
C GLU A 65 -2.35 1.88 -12.44
N HIS A 66 -3.26 1.56 -11.51
CA HIS A 66 -3.52 0.19 -11.09
C HIS A 66 -5.01 -0.13 -11.21
N GLY A 67 -5.35 -1.27 -11.81
CA GLY A 67 -6.73 -1.73 -11.97
C GLY A 67 -7.49 -1.11 -13.15
N TRP A 68 -6.85 -0.26 -13.95
CA TRP A 68 -7.39 0.25 -15.21
C TRP A 68 -6.95 -0.64 -16.37
N ALA A 69 -7.84 -0.87 -17.33
CA ALA A 69 -7.45 -1.50 -18.59
C ALA A 69 -6.44 -0.57 -19.31
N PRO A 70 -5.47 -1.12 -20.06
CA PRO A 70 -4.63 -0.30 -20.91
C PRO A 70 -5.54 0.52 -21.82
N THR A 71 -5.35 1.83 -21.83
CA THR A 71 -5.99 2.67 -22.85
C THR A 71 -5.25 2.39 -24.14
N ASP A 72 -5.95 1.83 -25.15
CA ASP A 72 -5.39 1.72 -26.50
C ASP A 72 -4.92 3.12 -26.93
N ALA A 73 -3.62 3.23 -27.24
CA ALA A 73 -2.98 4.47 -27.68
C ALA A 73 -3.21 4.69 -29.18
#